data_AF-A0A5S3PJW4-F1
#
_entry.id   AF-A0A5S3PJW4-F1
#
_cell.length_a   1.000
_cell.length_b   1.000
_cell.length_c   1.000
_cell.angle_alpha   90.00
_cell.angle_beta   90.00
_cell.angle_gamma   90.00
#
_symmetry.space_group_name_H-M   'P 1'
#
loop_
_entity.id
_entity.type
_entity.pdbx_description
1 polymer ?
#
loop_
_entity_poly.entity_id
_entity_poly.type
_entity_poly.pdbx_seq_one_letter_code
_entity_poly.pdbx_strand_id
1 'polypeptide(L)'
;MAAVDPKLQASLNRIRLRFLSVLDERLDSMELNFDALGQAATRDAALAGIQAEAHKIAGTARTVGYAELGEIALTLDQTIGAGKGGGADLTQIEQLTDALIELGAQIVNSHRMEMAAE
;
A
#
# COMPACT_ATOMS: atom_id res chain seq x y z
N MET A 1 28.18 14.00 -9.60
CA MET A 1 27.01 13.10 -9.63
C MET A 1 26.92 12.51 -11.02
N ALA A 2 27.13 11.21 -11.19
CA ALA A 2 26.95 10.57 -12.50
C ALA A 2 25.47 10.64 -12.88
N ALA A 3 25.17 11.12 -14.10
CA ALA A 3 23.81 11.12 -14.62
C ALA A 3 23.29 9.67 -14.69
N VAL A 4 22.10 9.43 -14.14
CA VAL A 4 21.44 8.12 -14.21
C VAL A 4 21.19 7.76 -15.68
N ASP A 5 21.48 6.52 -16.08
CA ASP A 5 21.28 6.03 -17.45
C ASP A 5 19.82 6.28 -17.92
N PRO A 6 19.59 6.98 -19.04
CA PRO A 6 18.25 7.23 -19.57
C PRO A 6 17.39 5.97 -19.76
N LYS A 7 17.99 4.82 -20.10
CA LYS A 7 17.27 3.53 -20.23
C LYS A 7 16.78 3.01 -18.88
N LEU A 8 17.58 3.20 -17.82
CA LEU A 8 17.21 2.87 -16.46
C LEU A 8 16.05 3.76 -16.00
N GLN A 9 16.15 5.07 -16.25
CA GLN A 9 15.07 6.02 -15.93
C GLN A 9 13.75 5.67 -16.63
N ALA A 10 13.79 5.38 -17.94
CA ALA A 10 12.60 4.99 -18.69
C ALA A 10 11.97 3.67 -18.17
N SER A 11 12.80 2.72 -17.72
CA SER A 11 12.32 1.46 -17.16
C SER A 11 11.70 1.64 -15.79
N LEU A 12 12.31 2.43 -14.91
CA LEU A 12 11.74 2.79 -13.61
C LEU A 12 10.43 3.55 -13.76
N ASN A 13 10.33 4.47 -14.73
CA ASN A 13 9.09 5.20 -14.97
C ASN A 13 7.95 4.27 -15.41
N ARG A 14 8.22 3.27 -16.28
CA ARG A 14 7.22 2.26 -16.64
C ARG A 14 6.75 1.44 -15.44
N ILE A 15 7.67 1.03 -14.57
CA ILE A 15 7.32 0.28 -13.34
C ILE A 15 6.48 1.16 -12.42
N ARG A 16 6.84 2.43 -12.26
CA ARG A 16 6.08 3.41 -11.47
C ARG A 16 4.66 3.59 -11.99
N LEU A 17 4.47 3.78 -13.29
CA LEU A 17 3.14 3.92 -13.89
C LEU A 17 2.28 2.67 -13.67
N ARG A 18 2.87 1.48 -13.84
CA ARG A 18 2.18 0.21 -13.55
C ARG A 18 1.85 0.07 -12.06
N PHE A 19 2.74 0.51 -11.18
CA PHE A 19 2.48 0.51 -9.75
C PHE A 19 1.28 1.39 -9.43
N LEU A 20 1.24 2.62 -9.93
CA LEU A 20 0.14 3.56 -9.72
C LEU A 20 -1.19 3.07 -10.31
N SER A 21 -1.16 2.43 -11.48
CA SER A 21 -2.38 1.89 -12.10
C SER A 21 -3.02 0.78 -11.29
N VAL A 22 -2.21 0.00 -10.57
CA VAL A 22 -2.71 -1.11 -9.73
C VAL A 22 -2.91 -0.66 -8.28
N LEU A 23 -2.23 0.39 -7.82
CA LEU A 23 -2.31 0.87 -6.43
C LEU A 23 -3.76 1.18 -6.05
N ASP A 24 -4.50 1.88 -6.91
CA ASP A 24 -5.92 2.20 -6.70
C ASP A 24 -6.78 0.96 -6.38
N GLU A 25 -6.69 -0.09 -7.22
CA GLU A 25 -7.39 -1.36 -6.99
C GLU A 25 -6.99 -2.04 -5.68
N ARG A 26 -5.74 -1.85 -5.23
CA ARG A 26 -5.27 -2.39 -3.94
C ARG A 26 -5.87 -1.64 -2.77
N LEU A 27 -5.99 -0.32 -2.88
CA LEU A 27 -6.58 0.53 -1.86
C LEU A 27 -8.07 0.19 -1.71
N ASP A 28 -8.80 0.04 -2.82
CA ASP A 28 -10.20 -0.42 -2.81
C ASP A 28 -10.36 -1.78 -2.11
N SER A 29 -9.48 -2.74 -2.43
CA SER A 29 -9.47 -4.05 -1.77
C SER A 29 -9.16 -3.94 -0.28
N MET A 30 -8.24 -3.03 0.10
CA MET A 30 -7.86 -2.80 1.48
C MET A 30 -8.99 -2.15 2.28
N GLU A 31 -9.69 -1.16 1.72
CA GLU A 31 -10.89 -0.54 2.31
C GLU A 31 -11.98 -1.58 2.59
N LEU A 32 -12.26 -2.47 1.62
CA LEU A 32 -13.27 -3.52 1.80
C LEU A 32 -12.91 -4.46 2.96
N ASN A 33 -11.63 -4.84 3.08
CA ASN A 33 -11.18 -5.65 4.21
C ASN A 33 -11.19 -4.86 5.53
N PHE A 34 -10.86 -3.57 5.50
CA PHE A 34 -10.88 -2.70 6.66
C PHE A 34 -12.29 -2.59 7.25
N ASP A 35 -13.31 -2.36 6.42
CA ASP A 35 -14.71 -2.36 6.84
C ASP A 35 -15.14 -3.71 7.46
N ALA A 36 -14.57 -4.81 6.96
CA ALA A 36 -14.86 -6.15 7.44
C ALA A 36 -14.19 -6.51 8.79
N LEU A 37 -13.27 -5.68 9.32
CA LEU A 37 -12.63 -5.90 10.63
C LEU A 37 -13.62 -5.77 11.80
N GLY A 38 -14.66 -4.96 11.62
CA GLY A 38 -15.70 -4.72 12.63
C GLY A 38 -16.53 -5.98 12.94
N GLN A 39 -16.50 -7.00 12.07
CA GLN A 39 -17.25 -8.24 12.25
C GLN A 39 -16.33 -9.38 12.68
N ALA A 40 -16.57 -9.94 13.87
CA ALA A 40 -15.76 -11.03 14.41
C ALA A 40 -15.69 -12.26 13.50
N ALA A 41 -16.76 -12.54 12.74
CA ALA A 41 -16.82 -13.70 11.84
C ALA A 41 -15.90 -13.59 10.60
N THR A 42 -15.55 -12.37 10.18
CA THR A 42 -14.74 -12.11 8.99
C THR A 42 -13.37 -11.54 9.31
N ARG A 43 -13.10 -11.19 10.57
CA ARG A 43 -11.88 -10.50 11.01
C ARG A 43 -10.59 -11.19 10.57
N ASP A 44 -10.47 -12.50 10.73
CA ASP A 44 -9.24 -13.21 10.34
C ASP A 44 -9.00 -13.17 8.83
N ALA A 45 -10.07 -13.29 8.04
CA ALA A 45 -10.01 -13.17 6.58
C ALA A 45 -9.67 -11.73 6.16
N ALA A 46 -10.27 -10.73 6.81
CA ALA A 46 -10.00 -9.32 6.60
C ALA A 46 -8.52 -8.98 6.90
N LEU A 47 -7.99 -9.40 8.05
CA LEU A 47 -6.59 -9.23 8.41
C LEU A 47 -5.66 -9.89 7.39
N ALA A 48 -5.99 -11.09 6.91
CA ALA A 48 -5.22 -11.76 5.87
C ALA A 48 -5.25 -10.98 4.54
N GLY A 49 -6.39 -10.39 4.17
CA GLY A 49 -6.55 -9.54 2.99
C GLY A 49 -5.71 -8.26 3.08
N ILE A 50 -5.81 -7.54 4.20
CA ILE A 50 -5.02 -6.32 4.47
C ILE A 50 -3.53 -6.64 4.43
N GLN A 51 -3.09 -7.72 5.10
CA GLN A 51 -1.69 -8.13 5.07
C GLN A 51 -1.20 -8.42 3.65
N ALA A 52 -2.00 -9.12 2.85
CA ALA A 52 -1.62 -9.47 1.48
C ALA A 52 -1.44 -8.23 0.59
N GLU A 53 -2.28 -7.21 0.73
CA GLU A 53 -2.15 -5.97 -0.02
C GLU A 53 -0.97 -5.11 0.48
N ALA A 54 -0.82 -4.98 1.80
CA ALA A 54 0.31 -4.30 2.42
C ALA A 54 1.66 -4.91 1.98
N HIS A 55 1.78 -6.24 1.95
CA HIS A 55 2.97 -6.94 1.49
C HIS A 55 3.34 -6.58 0.04
N LYS A 56 2.36 -6.53 -0.86
CA LYS A 56 2.58 -6.20 -2.28
C LYS A 56 2.98 -4.72 -2.47
N ILE A 57 2.36 -3.82 -1.69
CA ILE A 57 2.69 -2.39 -1.69
C ILE A 57 4.13 -2.19 -1.18
N ALA A 58 4.47 -2.76 -0.02
CA ALA A 58 5.80 -2.68 0.58
C ALA A 58 6.91 -3.15 -0.38
N GLY A 59 6.67 -4.25 -1.10
CA GLY A 59 7.64 -4.82 -2.04
C GLY A 59 7.96 -3.95 -3.26
N THR A 60 7.09 -3.00 -3.62
CA THR A 60 7.26 -2.20 -4.85
C THR A 60 7.43 -0.70 -4.58
N ALA A 61 6.75 -0.15 -3.58
CA ALA A 61 6.62 1.29 -3.33
C ALA A 61 7.99 1.99 -3.20
N ARG A 62 8.92 1.41 -2.43
CA ARG A 62 10.26 1.98 -2.24
C ARG A 62 11.07 2.03 -3.53
N THR A 63 10.96 1.02 -4.38
CA THR A 63 11.68 0.93 -5.67
C THR A 63 11.24 2.01 -6.65
N VAL A 64 9.98 2.43 -6.58
CA VAL A 64 9.40 3.42 -7.51
C VAL A 64 9.33 4.84 -6.93
N GLY A 65 9.91 5.07 -5.74
CA GLY A 65 10.06 6.39 -5.14
C GLY A 65 9.02 6.76 -4.07
N TYR A 66 8.16 5.83 -3.66
CA TYR A 66 7.18 6.03 -2.57
C TYR A 66 7.66 5.35 -1.29
N ALA A 67 8.76 5.85 -0.73
CA ALA A 67 9.42 5.25 0.44
C ALA A 67 8.50 5.22 1.67
N GLU A 68 7.84 6.34 1.97
CA GLU A 68 6.92 6.48 3.12
C GLU A 68 5.75 5.48 3.03
N LEU A 69 5.08 5.42 1.88
CA LEU A 69 4.03 4.43 1.63
C LEU A 69 4.54 2.99 1.84
N GLY A 70 5.76 2.70 1.37
CA GLY A 70 6.39 1.40 1.56
C GLY A 70 6.70 1.08 3.03
N GLU A 71 7.08 2.07 3.83
CA GLU A 71 7.38 1.91 5.26
C GLU A 71 6.12 1.64 6.08
N ILE A 72 5.03 2.38 5.81
CA ILE A 72 3.72 2.13 6.44
C ILE A 72 3.24 0.71 6.08
N ALA A 73 3.30 0.35 4.80
CA ALA A 73 2.87 -0.97 4.33
C ALA A 73 3.68 -2.12 4.95
N LEU A 74 5.01 -1.95 5.07
CA LEU A 74 5.86 -2.94 5.71
C LEU A 74 5.54 -3.08 7.21
N THR A 75 5.31 -1.95 7.89
CA THR A 75 4.93 -1.95 9.31
C THR A 75 3.60 -2.68 9.50
N LEU A 76 2.60 -2.41 8.66
CA LEU A 76 1.30 -3.07 8.69
C LEU A 76 1.41 -4.59 8.46
N ASP A 77 2.17 -5.02 7.44
CA ASP A 77 2.43 -6.44 7.16
C ASP A 77 3.03 -7.15 8.39
N GLN A 78 4.04 -6.54 9.00
CA GLN A 78 4.72 -7.10 10.17
C GLN A 78 3.82 -7.13 11.41
N THR A 79 3.04 -6.09 11.66
CA THR A 79 2.11 -6.03 12.80
C THR A 79 1.06 -7.13 12.71
N ILE A 80 0.44 -7.32 11.53
CA ILE A 80 -0.52 -8.41 11.32
C ILE A 80 0.17 -9.77 11.42
N GLY A 81 1.37 -9.91 10.84
CA GLY A 81 2.17 -11.14 10.91
C GLY A 81 2.52 -11.56 12.33
N ALA A 82 2.91 -10.61 13.18
CA ALA A 82 3.25 -10.84 14.59
C ALA A 82 2.02 -11.18 15.45
N GLY A 83 0.85 -10.66 15.09
CA GLY A 83 -0.41 -10.91 15.79
C GLY A 83 -1.04 -12.30 15.54
N LYS A 84 -0.51 -13.09 14.59
CA LYS A 84 -0.99 -14.44 14.29
C LYS A 84 -0.82 -15.35 15.52
N GLY A 85 -1.94 -15.67 16.18
CA GLY A 85 -1.94 -16.44 17.43
C GLY A 85 -2.69 -15.77 18.59
N GLY A 86 -3.35 -14.62 18.36
CA GLY A 86 -4.30 -14.02 19.31
C GLY A 86 -3.80 -12.75 20.03
N GLY A 87 -2.70 -12.16 19.56
CA GLY A 87 -2.08 -10.96 20.16
C GLY A 87 -2.05 -9.73 19.25
N ALA A 88 -2.84 -9.70 18.18
CA ALA A 88 -2.88 -8.58 17.25
C ALA A 88 -3.46 -7.33 17.94
N ASP A 89 -2.69 -6.23 17.95
CA ASP A 89 -3.20 -4.92 18.34
C ASP A 89 -4.07 -4.37 17.21
N LEU A 90 -5.38 -4.62 17.29
CA LEU A 90 -6.34 -4.19 16.27
C LEU A 90 -6.37 -2.67 16.11
N THR A 91 -6.21 -1.91 17.20
CA THR A 91 -6.18 -0.44 17.13
C THR A 91 -5.00 0.03 16.28
N GLN A 92 -3.82 -0.56 16.50
CA GLN A 92 -2.64 -0.21 15.72
C GLN A 92 -2.79 -0.62 14.24
N ILE A 93 -3.35 -1.81 13.98
CA ILE A 93 -3.62 -2.29 12.62
C ILE A 93 -4.58 -1.34 11.91
N GLU A 94 -5.64 -0.90 12.60
CA GLU A 94 -6.62 0.00 12.02
C GLU A 94 -6.00 1.35 11.64
N GLN A 95 -5.22 1.94 12.55
CA GLN A 95 -4.50 3.20 12.31
C GLN A 95 -3.53 3.12 11.13
N LEU A 96 -2.76 2.02 11.05
CA LEU A 96 -1.81 1.81 9.96
C LEU A 96 -2.51 1.56 8.62
N THR A 97 -3.66 0.88 8.64
CA THR A 97 -4.47 0.62 7.43
C THR A 97 -5.04 1.93 6.89
N ASP A 98 -5.66 2.74 7.77
CA ASP A 98 -6.21 4.05 7.41
C ASP A 98 -5.13 5.00 6.85
N ALA A 99 -3.99 5.11 7.53
CA ALA A 99 -2.87 5.93 7.07
C ALA A 99 -2.31 5.47 5.71
N LEU A 100 -2.28 4.16 5.46
CA LEU A 100 -1.81 3.61 4.19
C LEU A 100 -2.80 3.91 3.05
N ILE A 101 -4.10 3.79 3.33
CA ILE A 101 -5.18 4.12 2.39
C ILE A 101 -5.12 5.59 2.03
N GLU A 102 -5.07 6.47 3.03
CA GLU A 102 -5.03 7.92 2.84
C GLU A 102 -3.83 8.35 1.98
N LEU A 103 -2.61 7.94 2.36
CA LEU A 103 -1.41 8.30 1.62
C LEU A 103 -1.42 7.71 0.20
N GLY A 104 -1.88 6.47 0.06
CA GLY A 104 -2.03 5.82 -1.24
C GLY A 104 -2.97 6.60 -2.16
N ALA A 105 -4.13 7.00 -1.66
CA ALA A 105 -5.12 7.78 -2.41
C ALA A 105 -4.58 9.16 -2.81
N GLN A 106 -3.84 9.84 -1.91
CA GLN A 106 -3.18 11.11 -2.22
C GLN A 106 -2.17 10.96 -3.37
N ILE A 107 -1.38 9.89 -3.36
CA ILE A 107 -0.41 9.58 -4.43
C ILE A 107 -1.12 9.33 -5.77
N VAL A 108 -2.16 8.50 -5.78
CA VAL A 108 -2.92 8.21 -7.01
C VAL A 108 -3.59 9.47 -7.55
N ASN A 109 -4.23 10.27 -6.69
CA ASN A 109 -4.92 11.48 -7.11
C ASN A 109 -3.96 12.54 -7.64
N SER A 110 -2.79 12.71 -7.01
CA SER A 110 -1.76 13.62 -7.51
C SER A 110 -1.30 13.22 -8.91
N HIS A 111 -1.07 11.92 -9.14
CA HIS A 111 -0.70 11.41 -10.46
C HIS A 111 -1.79 11.63 -11.51
N ARG A 112 -3.07 11.39 -11.17
CA ARG A 112 -4.20 11.66 -12.07
C ARG A 112 -4.31 13.13 -12.46
N MET A 113 -4.07 14.04 -11.53
CA MET A 113 -4.10 15.48 -11.78
C MET A 113 -2.97 15.93 -12.73
N GLU A 114 -1.77 15.37 -12.57
CA GLU A 114 -0.64 15.63 -13.48
C GLU A 114 -0.98 15.19 -14.92
N MET A 115 -1.55 14.00 -15.09
CA MET A 115 -1.93 13.46 -16.40
C MET A 115 -3.07 14.22 -17.09
N ALA A 116 -3.93 14.91 -16.33
CA ALA A 116 -5.03 15.69 -16.88
C ALA A 116 -4.62 17.10 -17.34
N ALA A 117 -3.42 17.56 -16.97
CA ALA A 117 -2.89 18.88 -17.30
C ALA A 117 -2.02 18.90 -18.58
N GLU A 118 -1.75 17.73 -19.18
CA GLU A 118 -0.99 17.54 -20.43
C GLU A 118 -1.91 17.41 -21.65
#